data_AF-A0A6L5ETM0-F1
#
_entry.id   AF-A0A6L5ETM0-F1
#
_cell.length_a   1.000
_cell.length_b   1.000
_cell.length_c   1.000
_cell.angle_alpha   90.00
_cell.angle_beta   90.00
_cell.angle_gamma   90.00
#
_symmetry.space_group_name_H-M   'P 1'
#
loop_
_entity.id
_entity.type
_entity.pdbx_description
1 polymer ?
#
loop_
_entity_poly.entity_id
_entity_poly.type
_entity_poly.pdbx_seq_one_letter_code
_entity_poly.pdbx_strand_id
1 'polypeptide(L)' 'MVRDQEAIKRDIEKHRDALASKVDEIGTRVSPKRLADNAKTTARSTFDEPKVKYPLIAVAVLIVLLLLRKMLR' A
#
# COMPACT_ATOMS: atom_id res chain seq x y z
N MET A 1 -35.21 3.88 35.81
CA MET A 1 -33.84 3.67 35.29
C MET A 1 -33.57 2.23 34.82
N VAL A 2 -34.42 1.23 35.08
CA VAL A 2 -34.27 -0.15 34.54
C VAL A 2 -34.70 -0.27 33.06
N ARG A 3 -35.69 0.54 32.62
CA ARG A 3 -36.19 0.53 31.22
C ARG A 3 -35.16 0.97 30.18
N ASP A 4 -34.20 1.82 30.56
CA ASP A 4 -33.13 2.26 29.66
C ASP A 4 -32.06 1.18 29.43
N GLN A 5 -31.75 0.34 30.42
CA GLN A 5 -30.73 -0.70 30.24
C GLN A 5 -31.12 -1.74 29.19
N GLU A 6 -32.40 -2.12 29.11
CA GLU A 6 -32.88 -3.03 28.05
C GLU A 6 -32.86 -2.37 26.67
N ALA A 7 -33.18 -1.08 26.58
CA ALA A 7 -33.09 -0.34 25.32
C ALA A 7 -31.64 -0.25 24.85
N ILE A 8 -30.72 0.11 25.77
CA ILE A 8 -29.28 0.19 25.50
C ILE A 8 -28.71 -1.18 25.10
N LYS A 9 -29.09 -2.27 25.77
CA LYS A 9 -28.66 -3.64 25.39
C LYS A 9 -29.08 -4.01 23.97
N ARG A 10 -30.34 -3.75 23.61
CA ARG A 10 -30.86 -4.02 22.26
C ARG A 10 -30.14 -3.20 21.19
N ASP A 11 -29.80 -1.94 21.49
CA ASP A 11 -29.07 -1.10 20.55
C ASP A 11 -27.60 -1.53 20.40
N ILE A 12 -26.95 -1.98 21.49
CA ILE A 12 -25.59 -2.56 21.43
C ILE A 12 -25.57 -3.83 20.57
N GLU A 13 -26.54 -4.73 20.74
CA GLU A 13 -26.66 -5.94 19.93
C GLU A 13 -26.85 -5.62 18.44
N LYS A 14 -27.74 -4.68 18.11
CA LYS A 14 -27.94 -4.22 16.72
C LYS A 14 -26.67 -3.61 16.11
N HIS A 15 -25.92 -2.83 16.90
CA HIS A 15 -24.67 -2.24 16.44
C HIS A 15 -23.58 -3.29 16.23
N ARG A 16 -23.62 -4.41 16.96
CA ARG A 16 -22.66 -5.50 16.84
C ARG A 16 -22.78 -6.22 15.49
N ASP A 17 -24.01 -6.49 15.05
CA ASP A 17 -24.28 -7.11 13.76
C ASP A 17 -23.94 -6.18 12.59
N ALA A 18 -24.23 -4.88 12.75
CA ALA A 18 -23.85 -3.86 11.77
C ALA A 18 -22.32 -3.70 11.65
N LEU A 19 -21.56 -3.90 12.73
CA LEU A 19 -20.10 -3.87 12.71
C LEU A 19 -19.53 -5.11 12.01
N ALA A 20 -20.08 -6.30 12.25
CA ALA A 20 -19.67 -7.53 11.57
C ALA A 20 -19.84 -7.42 10.05
N SER A 21 -20.97 -6.87 9.59
CA SER A 21 -21.22 -6.62 8.16
C SER A 21 -20.25 -5.59 7.56
N LYS A 22 -19.88 -4.54 8.30
CA LYS A 22 -18.90 -3.53 7.83
C LYS A 22 -17.46 -4.03 7.82
N VAL A 23 -17.08 -4.90 8.76
CA VAL A 23 -15.74 -5.50 8.78
C VAL A 23 -15.53 -6.39 7.55
N ASP A 24 -16.55 -7.13 7.14
CA ASP A 24 -16.50 -7.95 5.92
C ASP A 24 -16.43 -7.08 4.65
N GLU A 25 -17.15 -5.96 4.62
CA GLU A 25 -17.09 -4.99 3.51
C GLU A 25 -15.73 -4.27 3.41
N ILE A 26 -15.08 -3.94 4.53
CA ILE A 26 -13.73 -3.35 4.53
C ILE A 26 -12.69 -4.39 4.10
N GLY A 27 -12.80 -5.64 4.57
CA GLY A 27 -11.91 -6.72 4.18
C GLY A 27 -11.94 -7.03 2.68
N THR A 28 -13.13 -6.95 2.07
CA THR A 28 -13.33 -7.19 0.64
C THR A 28 -12.95 -6.00 -0.25
N ARG A 29 -13.24 -4.75 0.17
CA ARG A 29 -12.92 -3.55 -0.65
C ARG A 29 -11.52 -2.98 -0.44
N VAL A 30 -10.89 -3.23 0.71
CA VAL A 30 -9.56 -2.67 1.07
C VAL A 30 -8.68 -3.80 1.56
N SER A 31 -8.32 -4.75 0.69
CA SER A 31 -7.24 -5.68 1.00
C SER A 31 -5.91 -4.94 0.81
N PRO A 32 -5.24 -4.42 1.85
CA PRO A 32 -3.97 -3.68 1.73
C PRO A 32 -2.90 -4.53 1.03
N LYS A 33 -3.01 -5.86 1.17
CA LYS A 33 -2.19 -6.83 0.46
C LYS A 33 -2.29 -6.67 -1.06
N ARG A 34 -3.50 -6.56 -1.62
CA ARG A 34 -3.68 -6.37 -3.07
C ARG A 34 -3.18 -5.01 -3.53
N LEU A 35 -3.34 -3.97 -2.72
CA LEU A 35 -2.83 -2.64 -3.05
C LEU A 35 -1.30 -2.60 -3.04
N ALA A 36 -0.67 -3.23 -2.05
CA ALA A 36 0.77 -3.38 -1.96
C ALA A 36 1.32 -4.26 -3.10
N ASP A 37 0.66 -5.38 -3.40
CA ASP A 37 1.05 -6.27 -4.49
C ASP A 37 0.92 -5.58 -5.87
N ASN A 38 -0.16 -4.82 -6.08
CA ASN A 38 -0.33 -4.00 -7.29
C ASN A 38 0.71 -2.89 -7.36
N ALA A 39 0.95 -2.16 -6.27
CA ALA A 39 1.96 -1.10 -6.22
C ALA A 39 3.36 -1.66 -6.50
N LYS A 40 3.69 -2.82 -5.94
CA LYS A 40 4.97 -3.50 -6.17
C LYS A 40 5.11 -3.96 -7.62
N THR A 41 4.04 -4.50 -8.20
CA THR A 41 4.02 -4.95 -9.60
C THR A 41 4.16 -3.77 -10.56
N THR A 42 3.40 -2.70 -10.34
CA THR A 42 3.48 -1.47 -11.12
C THR A 42 4.86 -0.83 -11.01
N ALA A 43 5.40 -0.68 -9.80
CA ALA A 43 6.74 -0.14 -9.60
C ALA A 43 7.80 -0.96 -10.35
N ARG A 44 7.74 -2.29 -10.25
CA ARG A 44 8.67 -3.18 -10.96
C ARG A 44 8.54 -3.05 -12.47
N SER A 45 7.31 -3.02 -12.98
CA SER A 45 7.03 -2.79 -14.39
C SER A 45 7.61 -1.46 -14.87
N THR A 46 7.43 -0.37 -14.10
CA THR A 46 7.96 0.95 -14.45
C THR A 46 9.48 0.98 -14.46
N PHE A 47 10.15 0.25 -13.56
CA PHE A 47 11.61 0.10 -13.61
C PHE A 47 12.09 -0.75 -14.79
N ASP A 48 11.30 -1.75 -15.20
CA ASP A 48 11.60 -2.62 -16.35
C ASP A 48 11.29 -1.94 -17.69
N GLU A 49 10.50 -0.86 -17.71
CA GLU A 49 10.23 -0.08 -18.92
C GLU A 49 11.54 0.46 -19.53
N PRO A 50 11.79 0.25 -20.84
CA PRO A 50 13.03 0.66 -21.49
C PRO A 50 13.28 2.17 -21.37
N LYS A 51 12.21 2.97 -21.31
CA LYS A 51 12.27 4.42 -21.13
C LYS A 51 12.85 4.85 -19.78
N VAL A 52 12.78 4.00 -18.74
CA VAL A 52 13.32 4.28 -17.40
C VAL A 52 14.64 3.53 -17.20
N LYS A 53 14.70 2.27 -17.64
CA LYS A 53 15.86 1.39 -17.48
C LYS A 53 17.15 1.95 -18.10
N TYR A 54 17.10 2.37 -19.35
CA TYR A 54 18.29 2.88 -20.05
C TYR A 54 18.84 4.19 -19.48
N PRO A 55 18.03 5.23 -19.20
CA PRO A 55 18.56 6.43 -18.58
C PRO A 55 19.09 6.17 -17.16
N LEU A 56 18.45 5.28 -16.39
CA LEU A 56 18.96 4.90 -15.06
C LEU A 56 20.36 4.29 -15.13
N ILE A 57 20.58 3.36 -16.08
CA ILE A 57 21.89 2.76 -16.33
C ILE A 57 22.89 3.82 -16.79
N ALA A 58 22.50 4.71 -17.71
CA ALA A 58 23.37 5.78 -18.19
C ALA A 58 23.85 6.69 -17.05
N VAL A 59 22.94 7.10 -16.16
CA VAL A 59 23.27 7.89 -14.96
C VAL A 59 24.21 7.12 -14.04
N ALA A 60 23.94 5.84 -13.79
CA ALA A 60 24.81 5.00 -12.96
C ALA A 60 26.24 4.91 -13.53
N VAL A 61 26.38 4.70 -14.84
CA VAL A 61 27.68 4.66 -15.52
C VAL A 61 28.39 6.00 -15.42
N LEU A 62 27.69 7.12 -15.61
CA LEU A 62 28.27 8.46 -15.48
C LEU A 62 28.81 8.71 -14.07
N ILE A 63 28.07 8.29 -13.03
CA ILE A 63 28.51 8.41 -11.63
C ILE A 63 29.78 7.59 -11.42
N VAL A 64 29.82 6.33 -11.86
CA VAL A 64 31.00 5.47 -11.72
C VAL A 64 32.22 6.09 -12.42
N LEU A 65 32.05 6.59 -13.64
CA LEU A 65 33.12 7.26 -14.39
C LEU A 65 33.62 8.53 -13.67
N LEU A 66 32.70 9.31 -13.09
CA LEU A 66 33.05 10.53 -12.35
C LEU A 66 33.82 10.20 -11.07
N LEU A 67 33.42 9.15 -10.35
CA LEU A 67 34.13 8.64 -9.17
C LEU A 67 35.53 8.11 -9.53
N LEU A 68 35.65 7.33 -10.60
CA LEU A 68 36.95 6.85 -11.10
C LEU A 68 37.85 8.02 -11.49
N ARG A 69 37.31 9.00 -12.23
CA ARG A 69 38.05 10.21 -12.61
C ARG A 69 38.48 11.03 -11.39
N LYS A 70 37.70 11.04 -10.31
CA LYS A 70 38.02 11.71 -9.05
C LYS A 70 39.07 10.97 -8.24
N MET A 71 39.13 9.64 -8.30
CA MET A 71 40.17 8.85 -7.60
C MET A 71 41.50 8.81 -8.35
N LEU A 72 41.46 8.86 -9.69
CA LEU A 72 42.64 8.80 -10.55
C LEU A 72 43.27 10.17 -10.85
N ARG A 73 42.72 11.25 -10.28
CA ARG A 73 43.27 12.60 -10.29
C ARG A 73 43.58 13.04 -8.87
#